data_AF-A0A8I1UNH8-F1
#
_entry.id   AF-A0A8I1UNH8-F1
#
_cell.length_a   1.000
_cell.length_b   1.000
_cell.length_c   1.000
_cell.angle_alpha   90.00
_cell.angle_beta   90.00
_cell.angle_gamma   90.00
#
_symmetry.space_group_name_H-M   'P 1'
#
loop_
_entity.id
_entity.type
_entity.pdbx_description
1 polymer ?
#
loop_
_entity_poly.entity_id
_entity_poly.type
_entity_poly.pdbx_seq_one_letter_code
_entity_poly.pdbx_strand_id
1 'polypeptide(L)'
;MIRRIWMRALCGGSAAALVALASPAAAAECGDLARLSLPDGKVTAASVVAAGAFQQPGPAGAPPGIGAGRFGELPAFCRVQLTLTPSADSDIKSEVWLPASGWNGKYVGIGNGVWAGSISYGEIASALARGYAVAATDTGHTGNGMTGDFAVGHPEKLVDFGYRAVHETTVAAKRVIEAFYGNGPKLSFWNSCSTGGRQGLMAAYRYPADFDAISAMAPANPMTDLMTQSMWAGGQPQRAPGASLTPAQMNAVHRAAVAQCDKDDGLEDGLIAMPGQCRFDPGTVPGLTAEQAETVRAIYRGPPNLPGWPVGSETQLGMLVQGQTPFPVAYTYFSMLVFGDRPQWDWKTFDYVRDAQAGRAYGANILDVPSNGLGAFFARGGKLLLSHGWTDGLIPANNTLRFYDGLRPSLSDAQADNQLRLYMVPGMDHCSGGDGASQFDTLGTIDEWASTGKAPDRLIATRPAAMGGPPGAPAAAPREPMTRPLCPYPLYARYKGAGDPNDPASFQCTRLPAMSSPSRS
;
A
#
# COMPACT_ATOMS: atom_id res chain seq x y z
N MET A 1 83.48 27.35 -41.44
CA MET A 1 83.54 25.88 -41.62
C MET A 1 82.13 25.33 -41.79
N ILE A 2 81.81 24.89 -43.02
CA ILE A 2 81.00 23.72 -43.41
C ILE A 2 79.99 23.20 -42.36
N ARG A 3 78.66 23.27 -42.63
CA ARG A 3 77.86 22.20 -43.28
C ARG A 3 76.36 22.54 -43.29
N ARG A 4 75.73 22.43 -44.47
CA ARG A 4 74.28 22.31 -44.67
C ARG A 4 73.80 20.98 -44.09
N ILE A 5 72.67 20.97 -43.37
CA ILE A 5 71.93 19.74 -43.04
C ILE A 5 70.47 19.94 -43.43
N TRP A 6 70.02 19.02 -44.29
CA TRP A 6 68.65 18.87 -44.78
C TRP A 6 67.81 18.19 -43.70
N MET A 7 66.64 18.74 -43.37
CA MET A 7 65.67 18.09 -42.49
C MET A 7 64.59 17.43 -43.36
N ARG A 8 64.56 16.10 -43.33
CA ARG A 8 63.57 15.24 -43.99
C ARG A 8 62.22 15.36 -43.29
N ALA A 9 61.16 15.53 -44.07
CA ALA A 9 59.78 15.34 -43.62
C ALA A 9 59.54 13.84 -43.36
N LEU A 10 59.09 13.50 -42.15
CA LEU A 10 58.61 12.19 -41.77
C LEU A 10 57.10 12.29 -41.54
N CYS A 11 56.31 11.71 -42.45
CA CYS A 11 54.91 11.41 -42.24
C CYS A 11 54.79 10.31 -41.18
N GLY A 12 54.47 10.67 -39.94
CA GLY A 12 54.06 9.74 -38.89
C GLY A 12 52.55 9.57 -38.92
N GLY A 13 52.06 8.48 -39.52
CA GLY A 13 50.67 8.07 -39.43
C GLY A 13 50.31 7.71 -38.00
N SER A 14 49.44 8.50 -37.37
CA SER A 14 48.86 8.17 -36.06
C SER A 14 47.63 7.30 -36.28
N ALA A 15 47.74 6.01 -35.95
CA ALA A 15 46.59 5.12 -35.88
C ALA A 15 45.76 5.47 -34.64
N ALA A 16 44.62 6.12 -34.86
CA ALA A 16 43.61 6.32 -33.82
C ALA A 16 42.98 4.96 -33.48
N ALA A 17 43.27 4.44 -32.29
CA ALA A 17 42.56 3.30 -31.73
C ALA A 17 41.12 3.74 -31.37
N LEU A 18 40.17 3.40 -32.23
CA LEU A 18 38.74 3.44 -31.93
C LEU A 18 38.43 2.36 -30.88
N VAL A 19 38.32 2.76 -29.62
CA VAL A 19 37.69 1.93 -28.58
C VAL A 19 36.19 1.96 -28.87
N ALA A 20 35.69 0.93 -29.56
CA ALA A 20 34.27 0.71 -29.69
C ALA A 20 33.70 0.35 -28.30
N LEU A 21 33.00 1.30 -27.69
CA LEU A 21 32.10 1.01 -26.58
C LEU A 21 30.99 0.11 -27.15
N ALA A 22 31.10 -1.19 -26.92
CA ALA A 22 30.04 -2.12 -27.26
C ALA A 22 28.82 -1.80 -26.37
N SER A 23 27.79 -1.19 -26.96
CA SER A 23 26.46 -1.19 -26.36
C SER A 23 26.05 -2.63 -26.09
N PRO A 24 25.47 -2.97 -24.92
CA PRO A 24 24.95 -4.30 -24.71
C PRO A 24 23.93 -4.59 -25.81
N ALA A 25 24.09 -5.72 -26.50
CA ALA A 25 23.09 -6.21 -27.42
C ALA A 25 21.78 -6.37 -26.63
N ALA A 26 20.69 -5.74 -27.10
CA ALA A 26 19.36 -6.01 -26.56
C ALA A 26 19.13 -7.54 -26.59
N ALA A 27 18.57 -8.09 -25.51
CA ALA A 27 18.13 -9.47 -25.50
C ALA A 27 17.08 -9.61 -26.62
N ALA A 28 17.43 -10.29 -27.71
CA ALA A 28 16.55 -10.43 -28.87
C ALA A 28 15.33 -11.28 -28.52
N GLU A 29 15.49 -12.21 -27.56
CA GLU A 29 14.45 -13.10 -27.08
C GLU A 29 14.40 -13.16 -25.55
N CYS A 30 13.22 -13.45 -24.98
CA CYS A 30 13.01 -13.53 -23.53
C CYS A 30 14.00 -14.46 -22.83
N GLY A 31 14.34 -15.61 -23.45
CA GLY A 31 15.27 -16.58 -22.88
C GLY A 31 16.70 -16.05 -22.70
N ASP A 32 17.11 -15.03 -23.46
CA ASP A 32 18.44 -14.45 -23.35
C ASP A 32 18.65 -13.71 -22.03
N LEU A 33 17.56 -13.24 -21.40
CA LEU A 33 17.62 -12.57 -20.09
C LEU A 33 18.11 -13.50 -18.99
N ALA A 34 18.06 -14.83 -19.17
CA ALA A 34 18.67 -15.77 -18.22
C ALA A 34 20.18 -15.56 -18.03
N ARG A 35 20.84 -14.89 -18.99
CA ARG A 35 22.26 -14.53 -18.94
C ARG A 35 22.51 -13.10 -18.45
N LEU A 36 21.48 -12.34 -18.13
CA LEU A 36 21.61 -10.97 -17.64
C LEU A 36 22.32 -10.96 -16.28
N SER A 37 23.41 -10.22 -16.19
CA SER A 37 24.14 -10.01 -14.93
C SER A 37 23.41 -8.97 -14.07
N LEU A 38 23.19 -9.30 -12.80
CA LEU A 38 22.66 -8.40 -11.79
C LEU A 38 23.71 -8.22 -10.68
N PRO A 39 23.92 -7.01 -10.14
CA PRO A 39 24.95 -6.77 -9.13
C PRO A 39 24.75 -7.61 -7.87
N ASP A 40 23.52 -7.65 -7.38
CA ASP A 40 23.14 -8.26 -6.11
C ASP A 40 22.20 -9.44 -6.32
N GLY A 41 22.45 -10.27 -7.35
CA GLY A 41 21.60 -11.42 -7.61
C GLY A 41 21.79 -12.07 -8.97
N LYS A 42 20.79 -12.85 -9.38
CA LYS A 42 20.76 -13.53 -10.67
C LYS A 42 19.35 -13.70 -11.20
N VAL A 43 19.24 -13.77 -12.52
CA VAL A 43 18.05 -14.29 -13.20
C VAL A 43 18.04 -15.81 -13.04
N THR A 44 17.02 -16.36 -12.40
CA THR A 44 16.88 -17.82 -12.18
C THR A 44 16.12 -18.49 -13.32
N ALA A 45 15.20 -17.77 -13.96
CA ALA A 45 14.50 -18.22 -15.15
C ALA A 45 14.02 -17.02 -15.97
N ALA A 46 13.98 -17.17 -17.30
CA ALA A 46 13.32 -16.23 -18.19
C ALA A 46 12.63 -17.02 -19.31
N SER A 47 11.31 -16.89 -19.42
CA SER A 47 10.54 -17.63 -20.42
C SER A 47 9.29 -16.87 -20.87
N VAL A 48 8.88 -17.13 -22.11
CA VAL A 48 7.62 -16.60 -22.63
C VAL A 48 6.46 -17.38 -22.03
N VAL A 49 5.50 -16.66 -21.48
CA VAL A 49 4.18 -17.17 -21.09
C VAL A 49 3.21 -16.78 -22.20
N ALA A 50 2.56 -17.78 -22.81
CA ALA A 50 1.53 -17.53 -23.82
C ALA A 50 0.32 -16.81 -23.22
N ALA A 51 -0.43 -16.11 -24.06
CA ALA A 51 -1.65 -15.40 -23.64
C ALA A 51 -2.62 -16.36 -22.92
N GLY A 52 -3.15 -15.92 -21.77
CA GLY A 52 -4.05 -16.70 -20.92
C GLY A 52 -3.44 -17.97 -20.29
N ALA A 53 -2.16 -18.27 -20.50
CA ALA A 53 -1.53 -19.53 -20.09
C ALA A 53 -0.83 -19.46 -18.72
N PHE A 54 -0.83 -18.30 -18.06
CA PHE A 54 -0.19 -18.17 -16.75
C PHE A 54 -0.90 -19.02 -15.70
N GLN A 55 -0.10 -19.78 -14.95
CA GLN A 55 -0.54 -20.55 -13.79
C GLN A 55 0.21 -20.02 -12.57
N GLN A 56 -0.54 -19.56 -11.56
CA GLN A 56 0.06 -19.08 -10.32
C GLN A 56 0.80 -20.22 -9.62
N PRO A 57 2.06 -20.02 -9.19
CA PRO A 57 2.75 -20.99 -8.36
C PRO A 57 2.25 -20.93 -6.91
N GLY A 58 2.02 -22.10 -6.32
CA GLY A 58 1.60 -22.23 -4.92
C GLY A 58 0.12 -21.97 -4.67
N PRO A 59 -0.35 -22.10 -3.42
CA PRO A 59 -1.75 -21.91 -3.08
C PRO A 59 -2.21 -20.47 -3.39
N ALA A 60 -3.41 -20.35 -3.95
CA ALA A 60 -4.07 -19.08 -4.23
C ALA A 60 -4.49 -18.41 -2.91
N GLY A 61 -3.62 -17.61 -2.32
CA GLY A 61 -3.95 -16.73 -1.20
C GLY A 61 -3.72 -15.28 -1.59
N ALA A 62 -4.78 -14.58 -1.98
CA ALA A 62 -4.73 -13.12 -2.01
C ALA A 62 -4.80 -12.62 -0.56
N PRO A 63 -4.01 -11.59 -0.16
CA PRO A 63 -4.22 -10.91 1.10
C PRO A 63 -5.69 -10.44 1.22
N PRO A 64 -6.26 -10.36 2.44
CA PRO A 64 -7.59 -9.81 2.64
C PRO A 64 -7.75 -8.45 1.95
N GLY A 65 -8.82 -8.27 1.18
CA GLY A 65 -9.09 -7.02 0.45
C GLY A 65 -8.49 -6.92 -0.97
N ILE A 66 -7.76 -7.95 -1.43
CA ILE A 66 -7.22 -8.05 -2.79
C ILE A 66 -7.98 -9.12 -3.60
N GLY A 67 -8.43 -8.76 -4.81
CA GLY A 67 -9.16 -9.67 -5.69
C GLY A 67 -8.28 -10.77 -6.29
N ALA A 68 -8.91 -11.85 -6.76
CA ALA A 68 -8.20 -12.88 -7.53
C ALA A 68 -7.74 -12.32 -8.89
N GLY A 69 -6.53 -12.70 -9.32
CA GLY A 69 -6.00 -12.31 -10.62
C GLY A 69 -6.80 -12.91 -11.78
N ARG A 70 -7.10 -12.10 -12.79
CA ARG A 70 -7.74 -12.54 -14.04
C ARG A 70 -6.70 -13.08 -15.03
N PHE A 71 -6.08 -14.21 -14.69
CA PHE A 71 -4.94 -14.73 -15.45
C PHE A 71 -5.29 -15.17 -16.88
N GLY A 72 -6.52 -15.63 -17.12
CA GLY A 72 -7.00 -16.04 -18.45
C GLY A 72 -7.12 -14.90 -19.46
N GLU A 73 -7.15 -13.65 -19.00
CA GLU A 73 -7.26 -12.44 -19.85
C GLU A 73 -5.89 -11.81 -20.15
N LEU A 74 -4.79 -12.39 -19.64
CA LEU A 74 -3.46 -11.82 -19.80
C LEU A 74 -2.95 -11.94 -21.25
N PRO A 75 -2.29 -10.89 -21.78
CA PRO A 75 -1.55 -10.99 -23.04
C PRO A 75 -0.36 -11.95 -22.88
N ALA A 76 0.29 -12.31 -23.99
CA ALA A 76 1.58 -13.01 -23.91
C ALA A 76 2.65 -12.07 -23.30
N PHE A 77 3.52 -12.63 -22.47
CA PHE A 77 4.56 -11.84 -21.78
C PHE A 77 5.83 -12.65 -21.53
N CYS A 78 6.96 -11.96 -21.42
CA CYS A 78 8.19 -12.53 -20.90
C CYS A 78 8.15 -12.48 -19.37
N ARG A 79 8.21 -13.65 -18.73
CA ARG A 79 8.29 -13.81 -17.28
C ARG A 79 9.74 -14.02 -16.89
N VAL A 80 10.27 -13.11 -16.09
CA VAL A 80 11.65 -13.16 -15.59
C VAL A 80 11.60 -13.35 -14.09
N GLN A 81 12.20 -14.43 -13.59
CA GLN A 81 12.30 -14.76 -12.18
C GLN A 81 13.71 -14.45 -11.68
N LEU A 82 13.79 -13.81 -10.52
CA LEU A 82 15.02 -13.31 -9.94
C LEU A 82 15.23 -13.90 -8.54
N THR A 83 16.49 -14.03 -8.14
CA THR A 83 16.88 -14.16 -6.73
C THR A 83 17.91 -13.08 -6.45
N LEU A 84 17.60 -12.19 -5.51
CA LEU A 84 18.44 -11.07 -5.10
C LEU A 84 18.98 -11.32 -3.69
N THR A 85 20.27 -11.09 -3.51
CA THR A 85 21.07 -11.42 -2.32
C THR A 85 21.98 -10.24 -1.94
N PRO A 86 21.43 -9.04 -1.63
CA PRO A 86 22.20 -7.85 -1.25
C PRO A 86 22.92 -7.99 0.11
N SER A 87 22.58 -9.03 0.88
CA SER A 87 23.30 -9.45 2.08
C SER A 87 23.43 -10.99 2.09
N ALA A 88 24.29 -11.52 2.95
CA ALA A 88 24.47 -12.97 3.10
C ALA A 88 23.23 -13.71 3.65
N ASP A 89 22.30 -13.00 4.29
CA ASP A 89 21.08 -13.55 4.89
C ASP A 89 19.82 -13.24 4.04
N SER A 90 19.99 -12.42 2.99
CA SER A 90 18.93 -12.08 2.04
C SER A 90 18.68 -13.22 1.07
N ASP A 91 17.41 -13.54 0.86
CA ASP A 91 16.94 -14.43 -0.20
C ASP A 91 15.64 -13.86 -0.80
N ILE A 92 15.78 -12.79 -1.58
CA ILE A 92 14.64 -12.04 -2.12
C ILE A 92 14.24 -12.68 -3.45
N LYS A 93 13.04 -13.26 -3.50
CA LYS A 93 12.46 -13.72 -4.76
C LYS A 93 11.66 -12.59 -5.38
N SER A 94 11.93 -12.33 -6.64
CA SER A 94 11.23 -11.28 -7.38
C SER A 94 10.88 -11.77 -8.77
N GLU A 95 9.82 -11.19 -9.33
CA GLU A 95 9.44 -11.42 -10.71
C GLU A 95 9.26 -10.10 -11.45
N VAL A 96 9.67 -10.11 -12.71
CA VAL A 96 9.47 -9.02 -13.66
C VAL A 96 8.71 -9.57 -14.86
N TRP A 97 7.53 -9.03 -15.12
CA TRP A 97 6.67 -9.43 -16.23
C TRP A 97 6.66 -8.31 -17.28
N LEU A 98 7.01 -8.68 -18.51
CA LEU A 98 7.23 -7.76 -19.62
C LEU A 98 6.24 -8.13 -20.73
N PRO A 99 5.28 -7.27 -21.12
CA PRO A 99 4.43 -7.53 -22.28
C PRO A 99 5.27 -7.92 -23.51
N ALA A 100 4.95 -9.06 -24.13
CA ALA A 100 5.69 -9.52 -25.31
C ALA A 100 5.45 -8.58 -26.52
N SER A 101 4.33 -7.88 -26.52
CA SER A 101 3.99 -6.79 -27.41
C SER A 101 3.13 -5.77 -26.67
N GLY A 102 2.97 -4.57 -27.24
CA GLY A 102 2.10 -3.54 -26.66
C GLY A 102 2.60 -2.93 -25.35
N TRP A 103 3.90 -2.99 -25.06
CA TRP A 103 4.48 -2.27 -23.92
C TRP A 103 4.27 -0.76 -24.09
N ASN A 104 3.67 -0.13 -23.09
CA ASN A 104 3.35 1.30 -23.09
C ASN A 104 4.55 2.20 -22.74
N GLY A 105 5.74 1.63 -22.57
CA GLY A 105 6.97 2.35 -22.22
C GLY A 105 7.11 2.66 -20.72
N LYS A 106 6.26 2.10 -19.85
CA LYS A 106 6.20 2.43 -18.42
C LYS A 106 6.41 1.19 -17.54
N TYR A 107 6.85 1.44 -16.31
CA TYR A 107 7.11 0.43 -15.29
C TYR A 107 6.19 0.63 -14.08
N VAL A 108 5.67 -0.46 -13.49
CA VAL A 108 4.91 -0.44 -12.23
C VAL A 108 5.54 -1.41 -11.23
N GLY A 109 5.88 -0.92 -10.04
CA GLY A 109 6.16 -1.75 -8.87
C GLY A 109 4.89 -2.05 -8.10
N ILE A 110 4.74 -3.32 -7.69
CA ILE A 110 3.64 -3.82 -6.88
C ILE A 110 4.22 -4.37 -5.57
N GLY A 111 3.65 -3.91 -4.46
CA GLY A 111 3.98 -4.34 -3.10
C GLY A 111 3.13 -5.49 -2.60
N ASN A 112 3.07 -5.60 -1.27
CA ASN A 112 2.54 -6.77 -0.59
C ASN A 112 1.49 -6.43 0.48
N GLY A 113 1.11 -7.42 1.28
CA GLY A 113 0.26 -7.27 2.47
C GLY A 113 0.91 -7.86 3.71
N VAL A 114 0.46 -7.46 4.90
CA VAL A 114 0.88 -7.99 6.21
C VAL A 114 2.43 -8.12 6.34
N TRP A 115 2.98 -9.23 6.86
CA TRP A 115 4.43 -9.48 6.90
C TRP A 115 5.01 -10.08 5.62
N ALA A 116 4.23 -10.31 4.55
CA ALA A 116 4.53 -11.07 3.32
C ALA A 116 6.00 -11.36 2.98
N GLY A 117 6.48 -12.52 2.52
CA GLY A 117 5.95 -13.89 2.51
C GLY A 117 5.69 -14.47 1.11
N SER A 118 5.29 -13.62 0.16
CA SER A 118 4.80 -14.06 -1.16
C SER A 118 4.71 -12.92 -2.18
N ILE A 119 4.72 -13.28 -3.47
CA ILE A 119 4.52 -12.37 -4.59
C ILE A 119 3.00 -12.21 -4.87
N SER A 120 2.54 -10.96 -4.99
CA SER A 120 1.14 -10.62 -5.28
C SER A 120 0.78 -10.79 -6.77
N TYR A 121 0.64 -12.04 -7.22
CA TYR A 121 0.38 -12.37 -8.63
C TYR A 121 -0.90 -11.73 -9.21
N GLY A 122 -1.96 -11.59 -8.41
CA GLY A 122 -3.21 -10.98 -8.88
C GLY A 122 -3.07 -9.49 -9.24
N GLU A 123 -2.29 -8.76 -8.46
CA GLU A 123 -2.06 -7.32 -8.66
C GLU A 123 -1.12 -7.06 -9.85
N ILE A 124 -0.07 -7.88 -10.02
CA ILE A 124 0.80 -7.74 -11.20
C ILE A 124 0.05 -8.06 -12.51
N ALA A 125 -0.92 -8.99 -12.47
CA ALA A 125 -1.73 -9.32 -13.64
C ALA A 125 -2.55 -8.12 -14.13
N SER A 126 -3.12 -7.34 -13.22
CA SER A 126 -3.91 -6.14 -13.55
C SER A 126 -3.07 -5.08 -14.28
N ALA A 127 -1.84 -4.82 -13.81
CA ALA A 127 -0.93 -3.89 -14.47
C ALA A 127 -0.44 -4.44 -15.82
N LEU A 128 -0.06 -5.72 -15.89
CA LEU A 128 0.40 -6.33 -17.13
C LEU A 128 -0.67 -6.25 -18.25
N ALA A 129 -1.93 -6.52 -17.91
CA ALA A 129 -3.05 -6.44 -18.85
C ALA A 129 -3.22 -5.04 -19.50
N ARG A 130 -2.71 -3.99 -18.85
CA ARG A 130 -2.75 -2.59 -19.32
C ARG A 130 -1.47 -2.17 -20.05
N GLY A 131 -0.59 -3.11 -20.37
CA GLY A 131 0.62 -2.89 -21.15
C GLY A 131 1.81 -2.35 -20.36
N TYR A 132 1.78 -2.38 -19.03
CA TYR A 132 2.94 -2.01 -18.22
C TYR A 132 3.93 -3.18 -18.12
N ALA A 133 5.22 -2.86 -18.08
CA ALA A 133 6.19 -3.76 -17.45
C ALA A 133 5.96 -3.70 -15.93
N VAL A 134 5.92 -4.83 -15.25
CA VAL A 134 5.55 -4.88 -13.83
C VAL A 134 6.52 -5.76 -13.04
N ALA A 135 6.81 -5.39 -11.80
CA ALA A 135 7.60 -6.23 -10.91
C ALA A 135 7.06 -6.26 -9.47
N ALA A 136 7.29 -7.39 -8.80
CA ALA A 136 6.92 -7.63 -7.41
C ALA A 136 7.93 -8.59 -6.75
N THR A 137 7.92 -8.63 -5.42
CA THR A 137 8.84 -9.45 -4.61
C THR A 137 8.11 -10.16 -3.48
N ASP A 138 8.66 -11.25 -2.95
CA ASP A 138 8.23 -11.89 -1.70
C ASP A 138 8.78 -11.22 -0.43
N THR A 139 9.60 -10.18 -0.61
CA THR A 139 10.26 -9.38 0.43
C THR A 139 11.40 -10.08 1.20
N GLY A 140 11.97 -11.18 0.69
CA GLY A 140 13.15 -11.81 1.30
C GLY A 140 12.89 -13.04 2.17
N HIS A 141 11.63 -13.52 2.17
CA HIS A 141 11.23 -14.72 2.90
C HIS A 141 9.92 -15.30 2.34
N THR A 142 9.62 -16.55 2.73
CA THR A 142 8.38 -17.23 2.37
C THR A 142 7.47 -17.39 3.58
N GLY A 143 6.16 -17.25 3.38
CA GLY A 143 5.17 -17.40 4.46
C GLY A 143 3.80 -16.86 4.08
N ASN A 144 2.81 -17.08 4.94
CA ASN A 144 1.47 -16.51 4.77
C ASN A 144 1.38 -15.03 5.23
N GLY A 145 2.48 -14.49 5.78
CA GLY A 145 2.59 -13.12 6.25
C GLY A 145 1.84 -12.81 7.56
N MET A 146 1.26 -13.80 8.23
CA MET A 146 0.52 -13.58 9.48
C MET A 146 1.42 -13.49 10.71
N THR A 147 2.66 -13.98 10.62
CA THR A 147 3.61 -14.05 11.73
C THR A 147 4.96 -13.46 11.35
N GLY A 148 5.63 -12.82 12.31
CA GLY A 148 6.95 -12.21 12.17
C GLY A 148 8.13 -13.17 12.40
N ASP A 149 7.91 -14.49 12.41
CA ASP A 149 8.92 -15.50 12.73
C ASP A 149 10.10 -15.52 11.75
N PHE A 150 9.87 -15.10 10.50
CA PHE A 150 10.90 -15.00 9.46
C PHE A 150 12.10 -14.11 9.85
N ALA A 151 11.92 -13.19 10.79
CA ALA A 151 12.95 -12.26 11.25
C ALA A 151 13.63 -12.69 12.56
N VAL A 152 13.18 -13.78 13.20
CA VAL A 152 13.78 -14.26 14.46
C VAL A 152 15.18 -14.79 14.19
N GLY A 153 16.20 -14.10 14.72
CA GLY A 153 17.60 -14.42 14.43
C GLY A 153 18.08 -13.99 13.03
N HIS A 154 17.23 -13.32 12.25
CA HIS A 154 17.46 -12.91 10.86
C HIS A 154 17.17 -11.41 10.66
N PRO A 155 17.96 -10.51 11.27
CA PRO A 155 17.69 -9.06 11.22
C PRO A 155 17.73 -8.48 9.79
N GLU A 156 18.53 -9.07 8.90
CA GLU A 156 18.61 -8.66 7.49
C GLU A 156 17.32 -8.97 6.74
N LYS A 157 16.57 -10.03 7.12
CA LYS A 157 15.26 -10.30 6.54
C LYS A 157 14.21 -9.27 6.94
N LEU A 158 14.30 -8.73 8.16
CA LEU A 158 13.46 -7.59 8.56
C LEU A 158 13.80 -6.33 7.75
N VAL A 159 15.08 -6.12 7.43
CA VAL A 159 15.54 -5.05 6.52
C VAL A 159 15.04 -5.26 5.09
N ASP A 160 15.07 -6.50 4.59
CA ASP A 160 14.51 -6.87 3.28
C ASP A 160 13.02 -6.51 3.19
N PHE A 161 12.24 -6.95 4.17
CA PHE A 161 10.82 -6.59 4.31
C PHE A 161 10.61 -5.07 4.45
N GLY A 162 11.43 -4.44 5.29
CA GLY A 162 11.28 -3.05 5.67
C GLY A 162 11.43 -2.09 4.50
N TYR A 163 12.50 -2.24 3.72
CA TYR A 163 12.79 -1.33 2.62
C TYR A 163 13.64 -1.90 1.48
N ARG A 164 14.50 -2.90 1.73
CA ARG A 164 15.54 -3.28 0.75
C ARG A 164 14.99 -4.10 -0.41
N ALA A 165 14.10 -5.07 -0.17
CA ALA A 165 13.62 -5.95 -1.23
C ALA A 165 12.88 -5.20 -2.35
N VAL A 166 12.09 -4.19 -1.98
CA VAL A 166 11.40 -3.33 -2.94
C VAL A 166 12.41 -2.58 -3.81
N HIS A 167 13.40 -1.94 -3.19
CA HIS A 167 14.45 -1.21 -3.91
C HIS A 167 15.23 -2.10 -4.87
N GLU A 168 15.76 -3.22 -4.37
CA GLU A 168 16.56 -4.15 -5.19
C GLU A 168 15.75 -4.70 -6.36
N THR A 169 14.47 -5.00 -6.13
CA THR A 169 13.56 -5.44 -7.19
C THR A 169 13.34 -4.35 -8.23
N THR A 170 13.17 -3.10 -7.81
CA THR A 170 13.00 -1.98 -8.74
C THR A 170 14.26 -1.72 -9.56
N VAL A 171 15.44 -1.75 -8.96
CA VAL A 171 16.72 -1.59 -9.67
C VAL A 171 16.92 -2.72 -10.67
N ALA A 172 16.69 -3.98 -10.26
CA ALA A 172 16.80 -5.13 -11.15
C ALA A 172 15.77 -5.10 -12.28
N ALA A 173 14.52 -4.73 -11.97
CA ALA A 173 13.45 -4.61 -12.96
C ALA A 173 13.78 -3.60 -14.05
N LYS A 174 14.29 -2.41 -13.68
CA LYS A 174 14.70 -1.40 -14.68
C LYS A 174 15.80 -1.91 -15.62
N ARG A 175 16.77 -2.67 -15.10
CA ARG A 175 17.81 -3.32 -15.92
C ARG A 175 17.25 -4.41 -16.84
N VAL A 176 16.32 -5.22 -16.33
CA VAL A 176 15.64 -6.27 -17.10
C VAL A 176 14.80 -5.64 -18.23
N ILE A 177 14.06 -4.57 -17.95
CA ILE A 177 13.27 -3.79 -18.92
C ILE A 177 14.19 -3.22 -20.01
N GLU A 178 15.28 -2.57 -19.63
CA GLU A 178 16.24 -2.00 -20.57
C GLU A 178 16.89 -3.07 -21.45
N ALA A 179 17.29 -4.21 -20.86
CA ALA A 179 17.86 -5.33 -21.61
C ALA A 179 16.87 -5.94 -22.61
N PHE A 180 15.59 -6.03 -22.26
CA PHE A 180 14.57 -6.66 -23.11
C PHE A 180 14.05 -5.72 -24.22
N TYR A 181 13.75 -4.46 -23.91
CA TYR A 181 13.17 -3.52 -24.87
C TYR A 181 14.21 -2.61 -25.55
N GLY A 182 15.47 -2.69 -25.15
CA GLY A 182 16.56 -1.82 -25.61
C GLY A 182 16.51 -0.39 -25.05
N ASN A 183 15.53 -0.07 -24.20
CA ASN A 183 15.39 1.21 -23.51
C ASN A 183 14.75 0.99 -22.13
N GLY A 184 15.17 1.79 -21.14
CA GLY A 184 14.52 1.83 -19.82
C GLY A 184 13.10 2.44 -19.86
N PRO A 185 12.33 2.33 -18.76
CA PRO A 185 11.00 2.91 -18.67
C PRO A 185 11.05 4.44 -18.72
N LYS A 186 10.10 5.06 -19.44
CA LYS A 186 9.93 6.52 -19.51
C LYS A 186 9.42 7.11 -18.21
N LEU A 187 8.54 6.38 -17.52
CA LEU A 187 8.02 6.68 -16.20
C LEU A 187 7.92 5.40 -15.38
N SER A 188 8.18 5.52 -14.08
CA SER A 188 8.13 4.44 -13.09
C SER A 188 7.08 4.76 -12.02
N PHE A 189 6.17 3.82 -11.79
CA PHE A 189 5.05 3.98 -10.87
C PHE A 189 5.12 2.97 -9.73
N TRP A 190 4.57 3.33 -8.58
CA TRP A 190 4.18 2.38 -7.55
C TRP A 190 2.66 2.41 -7.36
N ASN A 191 2.02 1.26 -7.22
CA ASN A 191 0.58 1.20 -6.94
C ASN A 191 0.23 0.02 -6.05
N SER A 192 -0.03 0.25 -4.76
CA SER A 192 -0.41 -0.81 -3.83
C SER A 192 -1.13 -0.31 -2.59
N CYS A 193 -1.71 -1.25 -1.86
CA CYS A 193 -2.46 -1.00 -0.62
C CYS A 193 -1.74 -1.58 0.62
N SER A 194 -2.11 -1.15 1.82
CA SER A 194 -1.74 -1.80 3.09
C SER A 194 -0.22 -1.72 3.33
N THR A 195 0.43 -2.86 3.54
CA THR A 195 1.90 -2.95 3.58
C THR A 195 2.53 -2.45 2.29
N GLY A 196 1.91 -2.69 1.13
CA GLY A 196 2.28 -2.10 -0.15
C GLY A 196 2.14 -0.58 -0.17
N GLY A 197 1.14 -0.03 0.51
CA GLY A 197 1.02 1.42 0.70
C GLY A 197 2.21 1.98 1.50
N ARG A 198 2.58 1.31 2.59
CA ARG A 198 3.79 1.65 3.39
C ARG A 198 5.08 1.51 2.57
N GLN A 199 5.23 0.43 1.81
CA GLN A 199 6.38 0.18 0.95
C GLN A 199 6.56 1.28 -0.10
N GLY A 200 5.47 1.79 -0.69
CA GLY A 200 5.51 2.94 -1.59
C GLY A 200 6.03 4.20 -0.89
N LEU A 201 5.49 4.51 0.29
CA LEU A 201 6.00 5.63 1.10
C LEU A 201 7.47 5.44 1.49
N MET A 202 7.89 4.20 1.77
CA MET A 202 9.26 3.88 2.13
C MET A 202 10.22 4.04 0.95
N ALA A 203 9.80 3.65 -0.26
CA ALA A 203 10.54 3.93 -1.48
C ALA A 203 10.68 5.44 -1.71
N ALA A 204 9.62 6.23 -1.55
CA ALA A 204 9.70 7.69 -1.63
C ALA A 204 10.69 8.29 -0.62
N TYR A 205 10.70 7.76 0.60
CA TYR A 205 11.55 8.24 1.69
C TYR A 205 13.03 7.90 1.49
N ARG A 206 13.34 6.64 1.19
CA ARG A 206 14.72 6.13 1.16
C ARG A 206 15.34 6.17 -0.23
N TYR A 207 14.53 5.96 -1.26
CA TYR A 207 14.95 5.78 -2.64
C TYR A 207 14.11 6.67 -3.57
N PRO A 208 14.17 8.00 -3.41
CA PRO A 208 13.25 8.93 -4.07
C PRO A 208 13.29 8.85 -5.61
N ALA A 209 14.34 8.27 -6.21
CA ALA A 209 14.49 8.08 -7.65
C ALA A 209 13.92 6.76 -8.20
N ASP A 210 13.41 5.88 -7.33
CA ASP A 210 12.85 4.58 -7.76
C ASP A 210 11.56 4.77 -8.56
N PHE A 211 10.74 5.75 -8.18
CA PHE A 211 9.45 6.02 -8.81
C PHE A 211 9.26 7.52 -9.06
N ASP A 212 8.64 7.85 -10.18
CA ASP A 212 8.21 9.20 -10.53
C ASP A 212 6.87 9.53 -9.87
N ALA A 213 6.01 8.53 -9.67
CA ALA A 213 4.72 8.71 -9.05
C ALA A 213 4.24 7.47 -8.29
N ILE A 214 3.60 7.69 -7.14
CA ILE A 214 3.28 6.66 -6.15
C ILE A 214 1.82 6.79 -5.76
N SER A 215 1.09 5.70 -5.93
CA SER A 215 -0.23 5.46 -5.34
C SER A 215 -0.06 4.56 -4.12
N ALA A 216 -0.36 5.11 -2.94
CA ALA A 216 -0.25 4.44 -1.65
C ALA A 216 -1.60 4.45 -0.93
N MET A 217 -2.32 3.33 -1.04
CA MET A 217 -3.64 3.14 -0.44
C MET A 217 -3.53 2.50 0.95
N ALA A 218 -4.37 2.93 1.89
CA ALA A 218 -4.42 2.47 3.28
C ALA A 218 -3.03 2.12 3.84
N PRO A 219 -2.04 3.03 3.80
CA PRO A 219 -0.67 2.68 4.12
C PRO A 219 -0.55 2.23 5.58
N ALA A 220 0.10 1.09 5.80
CA ALA A 220 0.49 0.58 7.13
C ALA A 220 1.63 1.42 7.74
N ASN A 221 1.39 2.72 7.92
CA ASN A 221 2.38 3.69 8.35
C ASN A 221 1.82 4.68 9.40
N PRO A 222 2.55 4.92 10.52
CA PRO A 222 3.72 4.18 10.99
C PRO A 222 3.35 2.74 11.37
N MET A 223 4.15 1.77 10.95
CA MET A 223 3.85 0.35 11.16
C MET A 223 4.02 -0.03 12.63
N THR A 224 5.03 0.50 13.33
CA THR A 224 5.26 0.20 14.75
C THR A 224 4.10 0.71 15.64
N ASP A 225 3.57 1.89 15.34
CA ASP A 225 2.38 2.45 15.98
C ASP A 225 1.14 1.59 15.66
N LEU A 226 0.99 1.14 14.40
CA LEU A 226 -0.10 0.24 14.00
C LEU A 226 -0.06 -1.10 14.75
N MET A 227 1.13 -1.66 15.01
CA MET A 227 1.24 -2.88 15.84
C MET A 227 0.70 -2.62 17.24
N THR A 228 1.00 -1.46 17.83
CA THR A 228 0.48 -1.06 19.15
C THR A 228 -1.04 -0.90 19.13
N GLN A 229 -1.59 -0.23 18.11
CA GLN A 229 -3.04 -0.07 17.94
C GLN A 229 -3.76 -1.41 17.75
N SER A 230 -3.14 -2.35 17.04
CA SER A 230 -3.70 -3.70 16.84
C SER A 230 -3.68 -4.53 18.13
N MET A 231 -2.62 -4.41 18.94
CA MET A 231 -2.61 -4.98 20.31
C MET A 231 -3.75 -4.39 21.15
N TRP A 232 -3.97 -3.08 21.05
CA TRP A 232 -5.03 -2.37 21.78
C TRP A 232 -6.42 -2.91 21.41
N ALA A 233 -6.73 -2.95 20.11
CA ALA A 233 -8.01 -3.42 19.61
C ALA A 233 -8.29 -4.88 20.03
N GLY A 234 -7.29 -5.77 19.95
CA GLY A 234 -7.44 -7.17 20.40
C GLY A 234 -7.49 -7.36 21.91
N GLY A 235 -6.92 -6.42 22.67
CA GLY A 235 -6.95 -6.44 24.13
C GLY A 235 -8.28 -5.97 24.73
N GLN A 236 -8.99 -5.01 24.10
CA GLN A 236 -10.21 -4.43 24.68
C GLN A 236 -11.32 -5.45 24.96
N PRO A 237 -11.64 -6.39 24.05
CA PRO A 237 -12.62 -7.45 24.30
C PRO A 237 -12.26 -8.36 25.48
N GLN A 238 -10.97 -8.47 25.81
CA GLN A 238 -10.45 -9.36 26.84
C GLN A 238 -10.14 -8.66 28.17
N ARG A 239 -10.34 -7.34 28.26
CA ARG A 239 -9.97 -6.52 29.42
C ARG A 239 -10.77 -6.86 30.70
N ALA A 240 -11.98 -7.40 30.54
CA ALA A 240 -12.89 -7.74 31.63
C ALA A 240 -13.90 -8.81 31.19
N PRO A 241 -14.45 -9.62 32.12
CA PRO A 241 -15.58 -10.50 31.82
C PRO A 241 -16.75 -9.73 31.20
N GLY A 242 -17.31 -10.25 30.11
CA GLY A 242 -18.44 -9.62 29.41
C GLY A 242 -18.08 -8.44 28.51
N ALA A 243 -16.80 -8.11 28.31
CA ALA A 243 -16.37 -7.01 27.44
C ALA A 243 -16.38 -7.37 25.94
N SER A 244 -16.37 -8.65 25.58
CA SER A 244 -16.41 -9.11 24.19
C SER A 244 -17.77 -8.89 23.53
N LEU A 245 -17.74 -8.55 22.24
CA LEU A 245 -18.91 -8.42 21.39
C LEU A 245 -18.96 -9.58 20.38
N THR A 246 -20.15 -10.10 20.14
CA THR A 246 -20.41 -11.04 19.04
C THR A 246 -20.47 -10.29 17.69
N PRO A 247 -20.32 -10.99 16.54
CA PRO A 247 -20.51 -10.37 15.23
C PRO A 247 -21.87 -9.66 15.08
N ALA A 248 -22.95 -10.25 15.63
CA ALA A 248 -24.29 -9.65 15.59
C ALA A 248 -24.36 -8.33 16.37
N GLN A 249 -23.67 -8.25 17.50
CA GLN A 249 -23.58 -7.02 18.30
C GLN A 249 -22.73 -5.95 17.62
N MET A 250 -21.60 -6.32 17.01
CA MET A 250 -20.80 -5.37 16.20
C MET A 250 -21.63 -4.82 15.03
N ASN A 251 -22.42 -5.65 14.36
CA ASN A 251 -23.35 -5.20 13.32
C ASN A 251 -24.47 -4.30 13.88
N ALA A 252 -24.92 -4.52 15.12
CA ALA A 252 -25.90 -3.65 15.77
C ALA A 252 -25.30 -2.27 16.11
N VAL A 253 -24.05 -2.23 16.57
CA VAL A 253 -23.29 -0.98 16.76
C VAL A 253 -23.17 -0.23 15.44
N HIS A 254 -22.74 -0.92 14.38
CA HIS A 254 -22.60 -0.31 13.05
C HIS A 254 -23.90 0.33 12.56
N ARG A 255 -25.01 -0.42 12.61
CA ARG A 255 -26.32 0.11 12.19
C ARG A 255 -26.74 1.33 13.00
N ALA A 256 -26.49 1.33 14.30
CA ALA A 256 -26.83 2.46 15.17
C ALA A 256 -25.95 3.68 14.87
N ALA A 257 -24.65 3.47 14.61
CA ALA A 257 -23.73 4.51 14.19
C ALA A 257 -24.13 5.16 12.87
N VAL A 258 -24.42 4.34 11.85
CA VAL A 258 -24.91 4.82 10.55
C VAL A 258 -26.24 5.56 10.73
N ALA A 259 -27.21 4.99 11.43
CA ALA A 259 -28.51 5.64 11.66
C ALA A 259 -28.39 7.01 12.36
N GLN A 260 -27.39 7.21 13.22
CA GLN A 260 -27.15 8.50 13.87
C GLN A 260 -26.43 9.51 12.96
N CYS A 261 -25.48 9.05 12.14
CA CYS A 261 -24.47 9.92 11.54
C CYS A 261 -24.50 10.00 10.00
N ASP A 262 -25.29 9.17 9.32
CA ASP A 262 -25.42 9.13 7.85
C ASP A 262 -25.77 10.53 7.31
N LYS A 263 -26.82 11.15 7.86
CA LYS A 263 -27.33 12.44 7.41
C LYS A 263 -26.40 13.64 7.68
N ASP A 264 -25.32 13.47 8.44
CA ASP A 264 -24.43 14.58 8.82
C ASP A 264 -23.75 15.23 7.60
N ASP A 265 -23.57 14.48 6.50
CA ASP A 265 -23.02 15.00 5.24
C ASP A 265 -24.06 15.61 4.29
N GLY A 266 -25.34 15.54 4.67
CA GLY A 266 -26.47 16.07 3.92
C GLY A 266 -27.14 15.08 2.97
N LEU A 267 -26.74 13.81 2.97
CA LEU A 267 -27.37 12.71 2.25
C LEU A 267 -27.65 11.55 3.23
N GLU A 268 -28.74 10.82 3.01
CA GLU A 268 -29.04 9.58 3.76
C GLU A 268 -28.88 8.43 2.77
N ASP A 269 -27.68 7.86 2.70
CA ASP A 269 -27.32 6.79 1.76
C ASP A 269 -26.66 5.57 2.43
N GLY A 270 -26.75 5.49 3.76
CA GLY A 270 -26.22 4.42 4.58
C GLY A 270 -24.71 4.52 4.80
N LEU A 271 -24.09 5.67 4.56
CA LEU A 271 -22.65 5.87 4.68
C LEU A 271 -22.33 6.96 5.70
N ILE A 272 -21.23 6.80 6.43
CA ILE A 272 -20.67 7.87 7.25
C ILE A 272 -19.53 8.52 6.46
N ALA A 273 -19.80 9.60 5.71
CA ALA A 273 -18.75 10.28 4.93
C ALA A 273 -17.87 11.23 5.77
N MET A 274 -18.35 11.63 6.95
CA MET A 274 -17.66 12.55 7.88
C MET A 274 -17.56 11.98 9.31
N PRO A 275 -16.84 10.87 9.53
CA PRO A 275 -16.82 10.21 10.83
C PRO A 275 -16.25 11.08 11.97
N GLY A 276 -15.43 12.09 11.67
CA GLY A 276 -14.96 13.06 12.67
C GLY A 276 -16.04 13.99 13.23
N GLN A 277 -17.18 14.13 12.54
CA GLN A 277 -18.34 14.90 13.00
C GLN A 277 -19.36 14.04 13.74
N CYS A 278 -19.32 12.72 13.54
CA CYS A 278 -20.19 11.77 14.22
C CYS A 278 -19.97 11.84 15.74
N ARG A 279 -21.06 11.93 16.51
CA ARG A 279 -21.07 11.95 17.99
C ARG A 279 -21.76 10.71 18.57
N PHE A 280 -21.72 9.60 17.82
CA PHE A 280 -22.30 8.34 18.22
C PHE A 280 -21.70 7.81 19.53
N ASP A 281 -22.56 7.38 20.45
CA ASP A 281 -22.17 6.68 21.67
C ASP A 281 -22.71 5.25 21.66
N PRO A 282 -21.85 4.21 21.64
CA PRO A 282 -22.28 2.81 21.67
C PRO A 282 -23.08 2.43 22.93
N GLY A 283 -23.03 3.22 24.00
CA GLY A 283 -23.87 3.02 25.19
C GLY A 283 -25.38 3.21 24.93
N THR A 284 -25.74 3.78 23.79
CA THR A 284 -27.14 3.95 23.36
C THR A 284 -27.70 2.72 22.63
N VAL A 285 -26.87 1.73 22.28
CA VAL A 285 -27.28 0.57 21.49
C VAL A 285 -28.02 -0.45 22.37
N PRO A 286 -29.30 -0.78 22.06
CA PRO A 286 -30.05 -1.77 22.83
C PRO A 286 -29.38 -3.14 22.81
N GLY A 287 -29.29 -3.78 23.99
CA GLY A 287 -28.73 -5.12 24.14
C GLY A 287 -27.21 -5.19 24.30
N LEU A 288 -26.52 -4.04 24.40
CA LEU A 288 -25.13 -4.00 24.87
C LEU A 288 -25.05 -3.79 26.38
N THR A 289 -24.09 -4.44 27.02
CA THR A 289 -23.68 -4.12 28.39
C THR A 289 -22.85 -2.83 28.43
N ALA A 290 -22.68 -2.25 29.62
CA ALA A 290 -21.78 -1.11 29.81
C ALA A 290 -20.33 -1.47 29.41
N GLU A 291 -19.92 -2.71 29.67
CA GLU A 291 -18.60 -3.23 29.35
C GLU A 291 -18.40 -3.38 27.85
N GLN A 292 -19.40 -3.86 27.11
CA GLN A 292 -19.36 -3.94 25.65
C GLN A 292 -19.34 -2.56 25.01
N ALA A 293 -20.15 -1.63 25.51
CA ALA A 293 -20.13 -0.25 25.05
C ALA A 293 -18.75 0.40 25.28
N GLU A 294 -18.13 0.17 26.45
CA GLU A 294 -16.80 0.69 26.73
C GLU A 294 -15.70 0.05 25.86
N THR A 295 -15.81 -1.23 25.50
CA THR A 295 -14.90 -1.85 24.52
C THR A 295 -14.92 -1.10 23.19
N VAL A 296 -16.11 -0.76 22.68
CA VAL A 296 -16.26 0.00 21.44
C VAL A 296 -15.72 1.43 21.60
N ARG A 297 -16.04 2.13 22.70
CA ARG A 297 -15.49 3.47 22.98
C ARG A 297 -13.97 3.47 23.03
N ALA A 298 -13.37 2.47 23.67
CA ALA A 298 -11.92 2.33 23.75
C ALA A 298 -11.29 2.12 22.37
N ILE A 299 -11.92 1.37 21.47
CA ILE A 299 -11.45 1.19 20.09
C ILE A 299 -11.50 2.51 19.30
N TYR A 300 -12.59 3.28 19.42
CA TYR A 300 -12.68 4.61 18.77
C TYR A 300 -11.65 5.61 19.32
N ARG A 301 -11.39 5.55 20.62
CA ARG A 301 -10.42 6.40 21.30
C ARG A 301 -8.97 6.09 20.90
N GLY A 302 -8.66 4.81 20.73
CA GLY A 302 -7.29 4.32 20.52
C GLY A 302 -6.46 4.25 21.82
N PRO A 303 -5.26 3.65 21.75
CA PRO A 303 -4.33 3.63 22.89
C PRO A 303 -3.73 5.02 23.16
N PRO A 304 -3.13 5.25 24.34
CA PRO A 304 -2.50 6.53 24.66
C PRO A 304 -1.57 7.05 23.55
N ASN A 305 -1.76 8.32 23.16
CA ASN A 305 -1.00 9.05 22.14
C ASN A 305 -1.15 8.56 20.69
N LEU A 306 -2.02 7.58 20.42
CA LEU A 306 -2.27 7.07 19.07
C LEU A 306 -3.77 7.15 18.77
N PRO A 307 -4.17 7.48 17.53
CA PRO A 307 -5.58 7.55 17.19
C PRO A 307 -6.21 6.15 17.21
N GLY A 308 -7.52 6.11 17.48
CA GLY A 308 -8.34 4.92 17.31
C GLY A 308 -8.98 4.82 15.92
N TRP A 309 -9.90 3.88 15.80
CA TRP A 309 -10.64 3.65 14.56
C TRP A 309 -11.80 4.66 14.41
N PRO A 310 -12.05 5.18 13.20
CA PRO A 310 -13.24 5.98 12.95
C PRO A 310 -14.53 5.18 13.23
N VAL A 311 -15.56 5.89 13.68
CA VAL A 311 -16.93 5.35 13.72
C VAL A 311 -17.36 4.96 12.30
N GLY A 312 -17.99 3.80 12.15
CA GLY A 312 -18.37 3.19 10.88
C GLY A 312 -17.52 1.97 10.51
N SER A 313 -16.38 1.74 11.18
CA SER A 313 -15.47 0.61 10.89
C SER A 313 -15.87 -0.73 11.52
N GLU A 314 -17.00 -0.78 12.24
CA GLU A 314 -17.32 -1.86 13.19
C GLU A 314 -17.46 -3.24 12.52
N THR A 315 -17.97 -3.26 11.29
CA THR A 315 -18.21 -4.48 10.52
C THR A 315 -16.92 -5.16 10.09
N GLN A 316 -15.82 -4.42 9.92
CA GLN A 316 -14.53 -4.97 9.52
C GLN A 316 -13.56 -5.22 10.70
N LEU A 317 -13.88 -4.74 11.91
CA LEU A 317 -13.05 -4.93 13.10
C LEU A 317 -12.91 -6.39 13.55
N GLY A 318 -13.73 -7.32 13.03
CA GLY A 318 -13.79 -8.71 13.48
C GLY A 318 -12.42 -9.41 13.58
N MET A 319 -11.54 -9.18 12.60
CA MET A 319 -10.19 -9.76 12.59
C MET A 319 -9.30 -9.29 13.75
N LEU A 320 -9.52 -8.08 14.28
CA LEU A 320 -8.76 -7.53 15.38
C LEU A 320 -9.38 -7.88 16.75
N VAL A 321 -10.71 -7.94 16.83
CA VAL A 321 -11.43 -7.95 18.12
C VAL A 321 -12.06 -9.29 18.51
N GLN A 322 -12.12 -10.27 17.60
CA GLN A 322 -12.77 -11.57 17.88
C GLN A 322 -11.79 -12.72 18.14
N GLY A 323 -10.48 -12.44 18.10
CA GLY A 323 -9.43 -13.42 18.40
C GLY A 323 -9.31 -13.73 19.89
N GLN A 324 -8.89 -14.95 20.21
CA GLN A 324 -8.49 -15.34 21.57
C GLN A 324 -7.16 -14.70 22.01
N THR A 325 -6.39 -14.19 21.05
CA THR A 325 -5.20 -13.35 21.25
C THR A 325 -5.30 -12.16 20.30
N PRO A 326 -4.51 -11.09 20.52
CA PRO A 326 -4.42 -9.99 19.58
C PRO A 326 -4.02 -10.46 18.18
N PHE A 327 -4.29 -9.61 17.18
CA PHE A 327 -4.06 -9.93 15.77
C PHE A 327 -2.62 -10.45 15.53
N PRO A 328 -2.42 -11.62 14.88
CA PRO A 328 -1.12 -12.31 14.83
C PRO A 328 0.05 -11.46 14.34
N VAL A 329 -0.19 -10.56 13.37
CA VAL A 329 0.84 -9.66 12.82
C VAL A 329 1.44 -8.79 13.93
N ALA A 330 0.59 -8.19 14.77
CA ALA A 330 1.01 -7.35 15.89
C ALA A 330 1.47 -8.16 17.10
N TYR A 331 0.76 -9.25 17.40
CA TYR A 331 1.12 -10.13 18.49
C TYR A 331 2.54 -10.71 18.32
N THR A 332 2.89 -11.16 17.11
CA THR A 332 4.22 -11.73 16.82
C THR A 332 5.31 -10.67 16.67
N TYR A 333 4.97 -9.45 16.23
CA TYR A 333 5.90 -8.33 16.32
C TYR A 333 6.42 -8.14 17.75
N PHE A 334 5.52 -8.11 18.74
CA PHE A 334 5.95 -7.95 20.12
C PHE A 334 6.51 -9.24 20.73
N SER A 335 5.81 -10.37 20.60
CA SER A 335 6.19 -11.61 21.27
C SER A 335 7.45 -12.29 20.71
N MET A 336 7.71 -12.15 19.40
CA MET A 336 8.84 -12.84 18.75
C MET A 336 10.00 -11.90 18.46
N LEU A 337 9.73 -10.63 18.13
CA LEU A 337 10.78 -9.70 17.69
C LEU A 337 11.18 -8.72 18.80
N VAL A 338 10.26 -7.91 19.30
CA VAL A 338 10.58 -6.87 20.32
C VAL A 338 10.95 -7.50 21.67
N PHE A 339 10.26 -8.57 22.07
CA PHE A 339 10.42 -9.24 23.36
C PHE A 339 10.74 -10.74 23.23
N GLY A 340 11.24 -11.18 22.08
CA GLY A 340 11.54 -12.60 21.82
C GLY A 340 12.58 -13.21 22.76
N ASP A 341 13.39 -12.39 23.43
CA ASP A 341 14.34 -12.79 24.45
C ASP A 341 13.71 -12.96 25.85
N ARG A 342 12.41 -12.71 26.00
CA ARG A 342 11.64 -12.80 27.26
C ARG A 342 10.68 -13.99 27.23
N PRO A 343 11.11 -15.20 27.63
CA PRO A 343 10.29 -16.42 27.52
C PRO A 343 9.03 -16.45 28.40
N GLN A 344 8.89 -15.49 29.33
CA GLN A 344 7.73 -15.33 30.22
C GLN A 344 6.89 -14.10 29.87
N TRP A 345 7.10 -13.49 28.68
CA TRP A 345 6.32 -12.34 28.27
C TRP A 345 4.84 -12.72 28.05
N ASP A 346 3.94 -11.97 28.68
CA ASP A 346 2.50 -12.14 28.54
C ASP A 346 1.88 -10.84 27.99
N TRP A 347 1.25 -10.97 26.83
CA TRP A 347 0.57 -9.86 26.16
C TRP A 347 -0.57 -9.26 27.00
N LYS A 348 -1.14 -10.01 27.96
CA LYS A 348 -2.16 -9.47 28.87
C LYS A 348 -1.62 -8.40 29.81
N THR A 349 -0.30 -8.34 29.97
CA THR A 349 0.41 -7.33 30.77
C THR A 349 1.01 -6.20 29.91
N PHE A 350 0.62 -6.11 28.64
CA PHE A 350 1.13 -5.12 27.69
C PHE A 350 0.85 -3.70 28.17
N ASP A 351 1.91 -2.90 28.31
CA ASP A 351 1.83 -1.49 28.66
C ASP A 351 1.87 -0.63 27.40
N TYR A 352 0.74 0.02 27.07
CA TYR A 352 0.57 0.78 25.83
C TYR A 352 1.41 2.07 25.73
N VAL A 353 2.18 2.43 26.76
CA VAL A 353 3.15 3.52 26.72
C VAL A 353 4.56 2.96 26.62
N ARG A 354 4.96 2.12 27.59
CA ARG A 354 6.30 1.53 27.69
C ARG A 354 6.58 0.58 26.54
N ASP A 355 5.69 -0.36 26.28
CA ASP A 355 5.93 -1.40 25.27
C ASP A 355 5.77 -0.84 23.86
N ALA A 356 4.90 0.16 23.67
CA ALA A 356 4.85 0.94 22.43
C ALA A 356 6.18 1.66 22.14
N GLN A 357 6.84 2.22 23.17
CA GLN A 357 8.17 2.80 23.03
C GLN A 357 9.22 1.75 22.67
N ALA A 358 9.17 0.56 23.28
CA ALA A 358 10.07 -0.55 22.93
C ALA A 358 9.88 -1.00 21.48
N GLY A 359 8.63 -1.09 21.00
CA GLY A 359 8.32 -1.37 19.60
C GLY A 359 8.94 -0.33 18.66
N ARG A 360 8.69 0.96 18.92
CA ARG A 360 9.34 2.04 18.13
C ARG A 360 10.86 1.96 18.14
N ALA A 361 11.47 1.72 19.31
CA ALA A 361 12.92 1.61 19.44
C ALA A 361 13.49 0.43 18.64
N TYR A 362 12.75 -0.68 18.55
CA TYR A 362 13.14 -1.85 17.78
C TYR A 362 12.97 -1.63 16.26
N GLY A 363 11.80 -1.17 15.82
CA GLY A 363 11.40 -1.26 14.42
C GLY A 363 11.36 0.05 13.62
N ALA A 364 11.30 1.23 14.26
CA ALA A 364 10.92 2.45 13.55
C ALA A 364 11.88 2.81 12.41
N ASN A 365 13.18 2.60 12.61
CA ASN A 365 14.18 2.84 11.57
C ASN A 365 14.03 1.92 10.36
N ILE A 366 13.40 0.75 10.49
CA ILE A 366 13.27 -0.22 9.41
C ILE A 366 11.87 -0.15 8.78
N LEU A 367 10.85 0.07 9.58
CA LEU A 367 9.45 -0.11 9.19
C LEU A 367 8.70 1.19 8.98
N ASP A 368 9.04 2.27 9.68
CA ASP A 368 8.26 3.50 9.69
C ASP A 368 8.79 4.52 8.67
N VAL A 369 7.85 5.28 8.09
CA VAL A 369 8.13 6.42 7.24
C VAL A 369 7.74 7.69 7.99
N PRO A 370 8.69 8.58 8.32
CA PRO A 370 8.37 9.83 8.97
C PRO A 370 7.61 10.76 8.02
N SER A 371 6.60 11.47 8.52
CA SER A 371 5.74 12.34 7.71
C SER A 371 6.49 13.51 7.06
N ASN A 372 7.58 13.98 7.65
CA ASN A 372 8.46 15.00 7.08
C ASN A 372 9.62 14.42 6.25
N GLY A 373 9.64 13.11 5.98
CA GLY A 373 10.76 12.44 5.31
C GLY A 373 10.77 12.57 3.79
N LEU A 374 9.67 12.98 3.16
CA LEU A 374 9.51 12.86 1.69
C LEU A 374 10.07 14.04 0.89
N GLY A 375 10.84 14.94 1.52
CA GLY A 375 11.35 16.15 0.87
C GLY A 375 12.13 15.89 -0.42
N ALA A 376 12.99 14.85 -0.44
CA ALA A 376 13.78 14.50 -1.61
C ALA A 376 12.93 13.97 -2.78
N PHE A 377 11.82 13.28 -2.49
CA PHE A 377 10.86 12.80 -3.49
C PHE A 377 10.10 13.95 -4.15
N PHE A 378 9.63 14.91 -3.36
CA PHE A 378 8.92 16.08 -3.91
C PHE A 378 9.86 17.06 -4.63
N ALA A 379 11.12 17.20 -4.16
CA ALA A 379 12.11 18.07 -4.79
C ALA A 379 12.44 17.67 -6.24
N ARG A 380 12.28 16.40 -6.59
CA ARG A 380 12.48 15.90 -7.96
C ARG A 380 11.22 15.85 -8.82
N GLY A 381 10.09 16.37 -8.33
CA GLY A 381 8.84 16.34 -9.07
C GLY A 381 7.93 15.16 -8.77
N GLY A 382 8.27 14.32 -7.78
CA GLY A 382 7.52 13.11 -7.45
C GLY A 382 6.07 13.41 -7.08
N LYS A 383 5.14 12.54 -7.52
CA LYS A 383 3.69 12.68 -7.25
C LYS A 383 3.22 11.60 -6.30
N LEU A 384 2.51 11.98 -5.25
CA LEU A 384 1.95 11.09 -4.25
C LEU A 384 0.42 11.18 -4.23
N LEU A 385 -0.21 10.05 -4.55
CA LEU A 385 -1.64 9.81 -4.40
C LEU A 385 -1.86 8.89 -3.20
N LEU A 386 -2.43 9.43 -2.13
CA LEU A 386 -2.91 8.67 -0.98
C LEU A 386 -4.40 8.39 -1.15
N SER A 387 -4.85 7.23 -0.69
CA SER A 387 -6.27 6.95 -0.48
C SER A 387 -6.49 6.08 0.76
N HIS A 388 -7.64 6.22 1.42
CA HIS A 388 -7.96 5.39 2.58
C HIS A 388 -9.48 5.29 2.75
N GLY A 389 -9.96 4.10 3.08
CA GLY A 389 -11.35 3.85 3.41
C GLY A 389 -11.72 4.33 4.81
N TRP A 390 -12.86 5.01 4.97
CA TRP A 390 -13.30 5.45 6.30
C TRP A 390 -13.70 4.26 7.21
N THR A 391 -14.11 3.14 6.63
CA THR A 391 -14.55 1.94 7.37
C THR A 391 -13.46 0.88 7.48
N ASP A 392 -12.21 1.22 7.15
CA ASP A 392 -11.06 0.32 7.29
C ASP A 392 -10.90 -0.14 8.75
N GLY A 393 -11.18 -1.43 8.98
CA GLY A 393 -11.12 -2.09 10.27
C GLY A 393 -9.75 -2.70 10.59
N LEU A 394 -8.80 -2.72 9.64
CA LEU A 394 -7.46 -3.27 9.86
C LEU A 394 -6.44 -2.17 10.15
N ILE A 395 -6.54 -1.04 9.47
CA ILE A 395 -5.68 0.12 9.64
C ILE A 395 -6.57 1.33 9.88
N PRO A 396 -6.46 2.04 11.01
CA PRO A 396 -7.32 3.18 11.26
C PRO A 396 -6.97 4.30 10.28
N ALA A 397 -7.97 4.78 9.53
CA ALA A 397 -7.82 5.86 8.55
C ALA A 397 -7.15 7.12 9.13
N ASN A 398 -7.32 7.35 10.43
CA ASN A 398 -6.69 8.42 11.20
C ASN A 398 -5.15 8.38 11.15
N ASN A 399 -4.51 7.22 10.91
CA ASN A 399 -3.06 7.15 10.71
C ASN A 399 -2.65 7.85 9.40
N THR A 400 -3.41 7.67 8.33
CA THR A 400 -3.14 8.36 7.05
C THR A 400 -3.41 9.86 7.16
N LEU A 401 -4.46 10.27 7.89
CA LEU A 401 -4.69 11.68 8.19
C LEU A 401 -3.52 12.29 8.97
N ARG A 402 -3.08 11.63 10.05
CA ARG A 402 -1.92 12.07 10.84
C ARG A 402 -0.64 12.17 10.00
N PHE A 403 -0.41 11.23 9.08
CA PHE A 403 0.71 11.29 8.16
C PHE A 403 0.59 12.47 7.18
N TYR A 404 -0.59 12.65 6.57
CA TYR A 404 -0.88 13.75 5.66
C TYR A 404 -0.71 15.11 6.34
N ASP A 405 -1.26 15.29 7.54
CA ASP A 405 -1.19 16.53 8.32
C ASP A 405 0.24 16.85 8.77
N GLY A 406 1.08 15.83 8.99
CA GLY A 406 2.51 16.01 9.25
C GLY A 406 3.32 16.30 7.98
N LEU A 407 2.91 15.75 6.83
CA LEU A 407 3.60 15.93 5.54
C LEU A 407 3.29 17.28 4.91
N ARG A 408 2.01 17.69 4.87
CA ARG A 408 1.55 18.89 4.16
C ARG A 408 2.31 20.17 4.54
N PRO A 409 2.64 20.44 5.83
CA PRO A 409 3.42 21.63 6.21
C PRO A 409 4.88 21.61 5.72
N SER A 410 5.42 20.44 5.35
CA SER A 410 6.77 20.33 4.79
C SER A 410 6.84 20.67 3.29
N LEU A 411 5.69 20.90 2.65
CA LEU A 411 5.57 21.22 1.22
C LEU A 411 5.19 22.69 1.04
N SER A 412 5.75 23.31 0.00
CA SER A 412 5.19 24.58 -0.51
C SER A 412 3.78 24.36 -1.06
N ASP A 413 2.97 25.43 -1.14
CA ASP A 413 1.63 25.34 -1.71
C ASP A 413 1.65 24.81 -3.16
N ALA A 414 2.63 25.26 -3.95
CA ALA A 414 2.83 24.76 -5.30
C ALA A 414 3.13 23.25 -5.36
N GLN A 415 3.96 22.73 -4.44
CA GLN A 415 4.21 21.28 -4.36
C GLN A 415 2.95 20.54 -3.91
N ALA A 416 2.28 21.00 -2.85
CA ALA A 416 1.06 20.37 -2.37
C ALA A 416 -0.01 20.30 -3.48
N ASP A 417 -0.23 21.39 -4.21
CA ASP A 417 -1.24 21.47 -5.26
C ASP A 417 -0.91 20.59 -6.47
N ASN A 418 0.37 20.42 -6.82
CA ASN A 418 0.79 19.72 -8.04
C ASN A 418 1.32 18.30 -7.83
N GLN A 419 1.57 17.91 -6.58
CA GLN A 419 2.27 16.66 -6.25
C GLN A 419 1.61 15.85 -5.13
N LEU A 420 0.70 16.40 -4.33
CA LEU A 420 0.06 15.66 -3.23
C LEU A 420 -1.46 15.63 -3.38
N ARG A 421 -2.04 14.42 -3.36
CA ARG A 421 -3.48 14.20 -3.27
C ARG A 421 -3.77 13.13 -2.23
N LEU A 422 -4.82 13.34 -1.44
CA LEU A 422 -5.38 12.34 -0.54
C LEU A 422 -6.88 12.21 -0.83
N TYR A 423 -7.39 10.99 -0.99
CA TYR A 423 -8.81 10.71 -1.15
C TYR A 423 -9.31 9.81 -0.02
N MET A 424 -10.20 10.34 0.80
CA MET A 424 -10.91 9.54 1.82
C MET A 424 -12.17 8.96 1.21
N VAL A 425 -12.42 7.66 1.42
CA VAL A 425 -13.45 6.91 0.69
C VAL A 425 -14.55 6.45 1.68
N PRO A 426 -15.72 7.12 1.69
CA PRO A 426 -16.85 6.73 2.54
C PRO A 426 -17.30 5.30 2.28
N GLY A 427 -17.51 4.54 3.36
CA GLY A 427 -17.95 3.14 3.31
C GLY A 427 -16.96 2.16 2.71
N MET A 428 -15.76 2.58 2.32
CA MET A 428 -14.73 1.65 1.86
C MET A 428 -14.00 1.05 3.06
N ASP A 429 -13.93 -0.27 3.04
CA ASP A 429 -13.18 -1.10 3.96
C ASP A 429 -11.68 -1.11 3.63
N HIS A 430 -10.90 -1.97 4.27
CA HIS A 430 -9.47 -2.16 3.98
C HIS A 430 -9.23 -2.49 2.49
N CYS A 431 -8.54 -1.57 1.80
CA CYS A 431 -8.19 -1.60 0.37
C CYS A 431 -9.35 -1.56 -0.63
N SER A 432 -10.45 -2.26 -0.36
CA SER A 432 -11.63 -2.31 -1.22
C SER A 432 -12.81 -2.89 -0.43
N GLY A 433 -13.98 -3.00 -1.04
CA GLY A 433 -15.16 -3.59 -0.41
C GLY A 433 -15.91 -2.59 0.47
N GLY A 434 -16.58 -3.09 1.51
CA GLY A 434 -17.44 -2.31 2.38
C GLY A 434 -18.79 -1.92 1.77
N ASP A 435 -19.45 -0.98 2.44
CA ASP A 435 -20.75 -0.44 2.07
C ASP A 435 -20.65 0.71 1.08
N GLY A 436 -19.48 1.25 0.78
CA GLY A 436 -19.33 2.40 -0.11
C GLY A 436 -18.97 2.06 -1.56
N ALA A 437 -18.84 3.12 -2.37
CA ALA A 437 -18.22 3.08 -3.68
C ALA A 437 -16.68 2.97 -3.53
N SER A 438 -16.16 1.74 -3.56
CA SER A 438 -14.76 1.43 -3.23
C SER A 438 -13.88 1.05 -4.43
N GLN A 439 -14.43 0.96 -5.64
CA GLN A 439 -13.65 0.66 -6.85
C GLN A 439 -13.32 1.94 -7.61
N PHE A 440 -12.04 2.28 -7.75
CA PHE A 440 -11.57 3.42 -8.54
C PHE A 440 -10.17 3.13 -9.10
N ASP A 441 -9.85 3.70 -10.27
CA ASP A 441 -8.58 3.41 -10.96
C ASP A 441 -7.43 4.28 -10.44
N THR A 442 -6.77 3.82 -9.38
CA THR A 442 -5.60 4.50 -8.82
C THR A 442 -4.39 4.51 -9.76
N LEU A 443 -4.12 3.39 -10.46
CA LEU A 443 -2.98 3.28 -11.38
C LEU A 443 -3.16 4.18 -12.61
N GLY A 444 -4.35 4.23 -13.20
CA GLY A 444 -4.64 5.12 -14.33
C GLY A 444 -4.60 6.57 -13.93
N THR A 445 -5.11 6.90 -12.74
CA THR A 445 -5.07 8.25 -12.19
C THR A 445 -3.64 8.74 -11.99
N ILE A 446 -2.79 7.94 -11.33
CA ILE A 446 -1.41 8.36 -11.05
C ILE A 446 -0.56 8.40 -12.32
N ASP A 447 -0.85 7.53 -13.29
CA ASP A 447 -0.26 7.58 -14.62
C ASP A 447 -0.65 8.87 -15.35
N GLU A 448 -1.95 9.17 -15.50
CA GLU A 448 -2.41 10.38 -16.18
C GLU A 448 -1.79 11.62 -15.56
N TRP A 449 -1.75 11.68 -14.23
CA TRP A 449 -1.16 12.81 -13.51
C TRP A 449 0.35 12.96 -13.78
N ALA A 450 1.11 11.87 -13.77
CA ALA A 450 2.54 11.90 -14.08
C ALA A 450 2.81 12.24 -15.56
N SER A 451 2.02 11.67 -16.46
CA SER A 451 2.18 11.82 -17.91
C SER A 451 1.79 13.21 -18.42
N THR A 452 0.77 13.84 -17.81
CA THR A 452 0.22 15.13 -18.28
C THR A 452 0.61 16.32 -17.39
N GLY A 453 1.05 16.05 -16.16
CA GLY A 453 1.25 17.06 -15.13
C GLY A 453 -0.04 17.54 -14.46
N LYS A 454 -1.23 17.16 -14.97
CA LYS A 454 -2.53 17.61 -14.46
C LYS A 454 -2.95 16.80 -13.24
N ALA A 455 -3.05 17.46 -12.08
CA ALA A 455 -3.50 16.81 -10.86
C ALA A 455 -4.99 16.43 -10.95
N PRO A 456 -5.39 15.28 -10.39
CA PRO A 456 -6.80 14.90 -10.37
C PRO A 456 -7.57 15.84 -9.44
N ASP A 457 -8.65 16.42 -9.96
CA ASP A 457 -9.57 17.24 -9.17
C ASP A 457 -10.62 16.39 -8.46
N ARG A 458 -10.93 15.21 -9.02
CA ARG A 458 -11.87 14.21 -8.51
C ARG A 458 -11.48 12.83 -9.01
N LEU A 459 -11.82 11.79 -8.26
CA LEU A 459 -11.87 10.41 -8.75
C LEU A 459 -13.32 9.96 -8.81
N ILE A 460 -13.66 9.05 -9.71
CA ILE A 460 -14.98 8.42 -9.71
C ILE A 460 -14.82 7.02 -9.13
N ALA A 461 -15.53 6.76 -8.05
CA ALA A 461 -15.56 5.46 -7.42
C ALA A 461 -16.91 4.78 -7.66
N THR A 462 -16.90 3.45 -7.76
CA THR A 462 -18.08 2.63 -7.99
C THR A 462 -18.18 1.47 -7.00
N ARG A 463 -19.40 0.98 -6.80
CA ARG A 463 -19.73 -0.29 -6.15
C ARG A 463 -20.64 -1.04 -7.13
N PRO A 464 -20.19 -2.15 -7.74
CA PRO A 464 -21.05 -2.92 -8.61
C PRO A 464 -22.15 -3.60 -7.81
N ALA A 465 -23.25 -3.96 -8.49
CA ALA A 465 -24.41 -4.58 -7.85
C ALA A 465 -24.07 -5.94 -7.22
N ALA A 466 -23.22 -6.71 -7.89
CA ALA A 466 -22.68 -7.96 -7.39
C ALA A 466 -21.18 -7.81 -7.12
N MET A 467 -20.75 -8.19 -5.92
CA MET A 467 -19.35 -8.31 -5.56
C MET A 467 -19.04 -9.78 -5.31
N GLY A 468 -17.92 -10.26 -5.86
CA GLY A 468 -17.41 -11.58 -5.52
C GLY A 468 -17.08 -11.66 -4.02
N GLY A 469 -17.31 -12.83 -3.42
CA GLY A 469 -16.79 -13.12 -2.08
C GLY A 469 -15.28 -13.41 -2.13
N PRO A 470 -14.59 -13.43 -0.97
CA PRO A 470 -13.28 -14.04 -0.87
C PRO A 470 -13.26 -15.46 -1.47
N PRO A 471 -12.10 -15.97 -1.94
CA PRO A 471 -12.01 -17.34 -2.43
C PRO A 471 -12.63 -18.34 -1.44
N GLY A 472 -13.61 -19.12 -1.91
CA GLY A 472 -14.32 -20.12 -1.09
C GLY A 472 -15.51 -19.59 -0.28
N ALA A 473 -15.80 -18.28 -0.30
CA ALA A 473 -17.01 -17.72 0.30
C ALA A 473 -18.10 -17.46 -0.77
N PRO A 474 -19.39 -17.60 -0.42
CA PRO A 474 -20.46 -17.20 -1.33
C PRO A 474 -20.37 -15.71 -1.65
N ALA A 475 -20.79 -15.34 -2.86
CA ALA A 475 -20.94 -13.94 -3.21
C ALA A 475 -21.91 -13.25 -2.23
N ALA A 476 -21.64 -11.99 -1.93
CA ALA A 476 -22.56 -11.18 -1.15
C ALA A 476 -23.90 -11.05 -1.90
N ALA A 477 -24.99 -10.89 -1.15
CA ALA A 477 -26.29 -10.58 -1.75
C ALA A 477 -26.15 -9.32 -2.64
N PRO A 478 -26.76 -9.32 -3.84
CA PRO A 478 -26.72 -8.14 -4.69
C PRO A 478 -27.26 -6.91 -3.97
N ARG A 479 -26.62 -5.77 -4.19
CA ARG A 479 -27.02 -4.46 -3.69
C ARG A 479 -27.26 -3.52 -4.87
N GLU A 480 -27.98 -2.42 -4.66
CA GLU A 480 -28.05 -1.38 -5.69
C GLU A 480 -26.64 -0.88 -6.01
N PRO A 481 -26.28 -0.72 -7.30
CA PRO A 481 -24.99 -0.17 -7.66
C PRO A 481 -24.87 1.26 -7.14
N MET A 482 -23.65 1.66 -6.80
CA MET A 482 -23.38 2.99 -6.26
C MET A 482 -22.24 3.63 -7.02
N THR A 483 -22.37 4.91 -7.37
CA THR A 483 -21.28 5.71 -7.94
C THR A 483 -21.17 7.01 -7.16
N ARG A 484 -19.95 7.37 -6.75
CA ARG A 484 -19.68 8.60 -6.01
C ARG A 484 -18.40 9.27 -6.54
N PRO A 485 -18.36 10.60 -6.64
CA PRO A 485 -17.08 11.28 -6.80
C PRO A 485 -16.33 11.29 -5.47
N LEU A 486 -15.02 11.10 -5.52
CA LEU A 486 -14.11 11.32 -4.41
C LEU A 486 -13.45 12.69 -4.60
N CYS A 487 -13.38 13.45 -3.51
CA CYS A 487 -12.79 14.79 -3.50
C CYS A 487 -11.42 14.77 -2.80
N PRO A 488 -10.47 15.62 -3.23
CA PRO A 488 -9.17 15.71 -2.60
C PRO A 488 -9.32 16.30 -1.20
N TYR A 489 -8.89 15.56 -0.18
CA TYR A 489 -8.88 16.00 1.21
C TYR A 489 -8.13 17.34 1.35
N PRO A 490 -8.64 18.31 2.15
CA PRO A 490 -9.75 18.22 3.10
C PRO A 490 -11.13 18.53 2.51
N LEU A 491 -11.33 18.38 1.19
CA LEU A 491 -12.65 18.44 0.59
C LEU A 491 -13.34 17.06 0.66
N TYR A 492 -14.66 17.07 0.78
CA TYR A 492 -15.53 15.89 0.68
C TYR A 492 -16.60 16.11 -0.40
N ALA A 493 -17.18 15.02 -0.90
CA ALA A 493 -18.27 15.08 -1.86
C ALA A 493 -19.59 15.37 -1.15
N ARG A 494 -20.07 16.60 -1.25
CA ARG A 494 -21.36 17.02 -0.70
C ARG A 494 -22.44 16.88 -1.75
N TYR A 495 -23.52 16.19 -1.43
CA TYR A 495 -24.71 16.13 -2.29
C TYR A 495 -25.36 17.51 -2.41
N LYS A 496 -25.77 17.88 -3.63
CA LYS A 496 -26.35 19.20 -3.93
C LYS A 496 -27.80 19.35 -3.44
N GLY A 497 -28.43 18.27 -2.97
CA GLY A 497 -29.83 18.24 -2.53
C GLY A 497 -30.83 17.93 -3.65
N ALA A 498 -30.35 17.79 -4.90
CA ALA A 498 -31.16 17.42 -6.06
C ALA A 498 -30.32 16.62 -7.07
N GLY A 499 -30.98 15.77 -7.85
CA GLY A 499 -30.36 14.85 -8.82
C GLY A 499 -30.36 13.40 -8.34
N ASP A 500 -29.86 12.50 -9.18
CA ASP A 500 -29.64 11.10 -8.77
C ASP A 500 -28.40 11.05 -7.85
N PRO A 501 -28.49 10.51 -6.61
CA PRO A 501 -27.32 10.33 -5.76
C PRO A 501 -26.28 9.37 -6.33
N ASN A 502 -26.60 8.59 -7.38
CA ASN A 502 -25.65 7.78 -8.13
C ASN A 502 -25.07 8.48 -9.36
N ASP A 503 -25.43 9.74 -9.63
CA ASP A 503 -24.76 10.58 -10.63
C ASP A 503 -23.69 11.45 -9.93
N PRO A 504 -22.39 11.29 -10.28
CA PRO A 504 -21.33 12.17 -9.77
C PRO A 504 -21.57 13.67 -9.97
N ALA A 505 -22.35 14.06 -10.98
CA ALA A 505 -22.70 15.46 -11.23
C ALA A 505 -23.61 16.05 -10.15
N SER A 506 -24.31 15.21 -9.38
CA SER A 506 -25.16 15.61 -8.25
C SER A 506 -24.36 16.03 -7.01
N PHE A 507 -23.02 15.95 -7.05
CA PHE A 507 -22.14 16.31 -5.95
C PHE A 507 -21.20 17.47 -6.28
N GLN A 508 -20.76 18.16 -5.24
CA GLN A 508 -19.71 19.17 -5.30
C GLN A 508 -18.69 18.95 -4.20
N CYS A 509 -17.41 19.15 -4.54
CA CYS A 509 -16.36 19.13 -3.53
C CYS A 509 -16.48 20.35 -2.62
N THR A 510 -16.69 20.10 -1.32
CA THR A 510 -16.87 21.12 -0.29
C THR A 510 -15.85 20.87 0.82
N ARG A 511 -15.34 21.92 1.46
CA ARG A 511 -14.40 21.77 2.57
C ARG A 511 -15.10 21.11 3.76
N LEU A 512 -14.46 20.10 4.35
CA LEU A 512 -14.92 19.49 5.60
C LEU A 512 -15.03 20.57 6.68
N PRO A 513 -16.08 20.55 7.52
CA PRO A 513 -16.13 21.42 8.69
C PRO A 513 -14.90 21.15 9.57
N ALA A 514 -14.35 22.20 10.18
CA ALA A 514 -13.26 22.04 11.13
C ALA A 514 -13.69 21.01 12.20
N MET A 515 -12.82 20.04 12.48
CA MET A 515 -13.04 19.14 13.61
C MET A 515 -13.10 20.00 14.87
N SER A 516 -14.23 19.99 15.58
CA SER A 516 -14.29 20.57 16.91
C SER A 516 -13.24 19.83 17.74
N SER A 517 -12.17 20.50 18.16
CA SER A 517 -11.19 19.86 19.05
C SER A 517 -11.93 19.33 20.27
N PRO A 518 -11.80 18.03 20.63
CA PRO A 518 -12.27 17.61 21.93
C PRO A 518 -11.50 18.45 22.94
N SER A 519 -12.23 19.12 23.83
CA SER A 519 -11.64 19.87 24.94
C SER A 519 -10.62 18.95 25.62
N ARG A 520 -9.35 19.37 25.67
CA ARG A 520 -8.36 18.73 26.53
C ARG A 520 -8.86 18.92 27.95
N SER A 521 -9.52 17.91 28.51
CA SER A 521 -9.81 17.78 29.93
C SER A 521 -8.92 16.70 30.51
#